data_AF-A0A653VRZ7-F1
#
_entry.id   AF-A0A653VRZ7-F1
#
_cell.length_a   1.000
_cell.length_b   1.000
_cell.length_c   1.000
_cell.angle_alpha   90.00
_cell.angle_beta   90.00
_cell.angle_gamma   90.00
#
_symmetry.space_group_name_H-M   'P 1'
#
loop_
_entity.id
_entity.type
_entity.pdbx_description
1 polymer ?
#
loop_
_entity_poly.entity_id
_entity_poly.type
_entity_poly.pdbx_seq_one_letter_code
_entity_poly.pdbx_strand_id
1 'polypeptide(L)'
;MPRPTLLFGNSLHVLESFATSDGVIDCRIERPASLTTSARALVLAVDLRVSTTSLHARRQLKAVLKDAVVEARRYGQFAHFIVVYAAGKMDDARLDSVAAGLAVRVHASLERELGESADVVLLDVTACTAPEQLTRRLAAHIQRPAGAASDTALKWRDVEHNSIAAAATSDYC
;
A
#
# COMPACT_ATOMS: atom_id res chain seq x y z
N MET A 1 15.52 14.77 -11.06
CA MET A 1 15.62 13.90 -9.87
C MET A 1 14.48 12.89 -9.90
N PRO A 2 14.69 11.62 -9.50
CA PRO A 2 13.60 10.66 -9.38
C PRO A 2 12.54 11.19 -8.42
N ARG A 3 11.25 10.99 -8.76
CA ARG A 3 10.15 11.39 -7.89
C ARG A 3 10.20 10.57 -6.59
N PRO A 4 10.00 11.18 -5.41
CA PRO A 4 10.11 10.47 -4.15
C PRO A 4 8.95 9.49 -3.95
N THR A 5 9.14 8.52 -3.05
CA THR A 5 8.05 7.73 -2.46
C THR A 5 7.68 8.33 -1.12
N LEU A 6 6.40 8.49 -0.85
CA LEU A 6 5.91 9.02 0.41
C LEU A 6 5.35 7.88 1.26
N LEU A 7 5.84 7.74 2.49
CA LEU A 7 5.38 6.73 3.46
C LEU A 7 4.52 7.40 4.53
N PHE A 8 3.29 6.91 4.72
CA PHE A 8 2.33 7.42 5.69
C PHE A 8 1.81 6.31 6.62
N GLY A 9 1.08 6.71 7.65
CA GLY A 9 0.29 5.80 8.49
C GLY A 9 1.01 5.33 9.75
N ASN A 10 0.77 4.08 10.15
CA ASN A 10 1.28 3.52 11.40
C ASN A 10 2.77 3.13 11.32
N SER A 11 3.43 3.03 12.48
CA SER A 11 4.74 2.39 12.57
C SER A 11 4.59 0.87 12.52
N LEU A 12 4.94 0.28 11.39
CA LEU A 12 5.06 -1.17 11.23
C LEU A 12 6.53 -1.55 11.17
N HIS A 13 6.99 -2.38 12.12
CA HIS A 13 8.39 -2.81 12.21
C HIS A 13 8.94 -3.36 10.88
N VAL A 14 8.11 -4.06 10.11
CA VAL A 14 8.50 -4.64 8.81
C VAL A 14 8.81 -3.60 7.73
N LEU A 15 8.45 -2.32 7.95
CA LEU A 15 8.70 -1.21 7.03
C LEU A 15 9.84 -0.28 7.48
N GLU A 16 10.51 -0.55 8.59
CA GLU A 16 11.56 0.37 9.07
C GLU A 16 12.75 0.45 8.09
N SER A 17 13.20 -0.68 7.53
CA SER A 17 14.23 -0.69 6.47
C SER A 17 13.77 0.07 5.21
N PHE A 18 12.47 -0.03 4.87
CA PHE A 18 11.89 0.70 3.75
C PHE A 18 11.84 2.20 4.01
N ALA A 19 11.48 2.62 5.23
CA ALA A 19 11.43 4.02 5.63
C ALA A 19 12.79 4.72 5.53
N THR A 20 13.88 3.97 5.76
CA THR A 20 15.26 4.47 5.64
C THR A 20 15.87 4.32 4.23
N SER A 21 15.11 3.80 3.26
CA SER A 21 15.60 3.59 1.90
C SER A 21 15.73 4.89 1.11
N ASP A 22 16.71 4.95 0.21
CA ASP A 22 16.93 6.13 -0.63
C ASP A 22 15.68 6.47 -1.47
N GLY A 23 15.36 7.76 -1.55
CA GLY A 23 14.18 8.27 -2.23
C GLY A 23 12.84 8.06 -1.49
N VAL A 24 12.84 7.51 -0.27
CA VAL A 24 11.66 7.43 0.60
C VAL A 24 11.64 8.64 1.56
N ILE A 25 10.51 9.33 1.60
CA ILE A 25 10.22 10.38 2.58
C ILE A 25 9.25 9.79 3.59
N ASP A 26 9.71 9.63 4.83
CA ASP A 26 8.89 9.12 5.93
C ASP A 26 8.01 10.22 6.56
N CYS A 27 6.81 10.35 6.01
CA CYS A 27 5.81 11.32 6.48
C CYS A 27 5.12 10.90 7.79
N ARG A 28 5.50 9.77 8.40
CA ARG A 28 5.03 9.35 9.74
C ARG A 28 5.68 10.18 10.85
N ILE A 29 6.93 10.60 10.64
CA ILE A 29 7.74 11.34 11.61
C ILE A 29 7.50 12.85 11.47
N GLU A 30 7.58 13.34 10.24
CA GLU A 30 7.37 14.75 9.94
C GLU A 30 6.58 14.87 8.65
N ARG A 31 5.43 15.54 8.70
CA ARG A 31 4.71 15.91 7.48
C ARG A 31 5.31 17.21 6.96
N PRO A 32 6.07 17.18 5.86
CA PRO A 32 6.57 18.41 5.27
C PRO A 32 5.40 19.34 4.93
N ALA A 33 5.46 20.57 5.45
CA ALA A 33 4.39 21.56 5.37
C ALA A 33 4.00 21.96 3.94
N SER A 34 4.83 21.62 2.95
CA SER A 34 4.63 21.93 1.53
C SER A 34 5.22 20.83 0.63
N LEU A 35 4.74 19.59 0.75
CA LEU A 35 4.90 18.62 -0.33
C LEU A 35 3.87 18.92 -1.43
N THR A 36 4.20 19.88 -2.30
CA THR A 36 3.56 20.02 -3.62
C THR A 36 4.26 19.17 -4.68
N THR A 37 5.21 18.33 -4.27
CA THR A 37 6.06 17.56 -5.15
C THR A 37 5.31 16.34 -5.68
N SER A 38 5.29 16.14 -7.00
CA SER A 38 4.77 14.91 -7.61
C SER A 38 5.53 13.70 -7.07
N ALA A 39 4.82 12.81 -6.38
CA ALA A 39 5.36 11.57 -5.85
C ALA A 39 5.39 10.48 -6.94
N ARG A 40 6.31 9.52 -6.83
CA ARG A 40 6.27 8.30 -7.63
C ARG A 40 5.22 7.34 -7.08
N ALA A 41 5.22 7.20 -5.76
CA ALA A 41 4.39 6.24 -5.05
C ALA A 41 3.93 6.80 -3.70
N LEU A 42 2.74 6.39 -3.29
CA LEU A 42 2.21 6.58 -1.95
C LEU A 42 2.18 5.21 -1.27
N VAL A 43 2.86 5.06 -0.14
CA VAL A 43 2.84 3.85 0.68
C VAL A 43 2.15 4.17 1.99
N LEU A 44 1.09 3.44 2.31
CA LEU A 44 0.31 3.60 3.52
C LEU A 44 0.47 2.38 4.42
N ALA A 45 1.08 2.58 5.58
CA ALA A 45 1.21 1.56 6.62
C ALA A 45 -0.04 1.54 7.52
N VAL A 46 -0.65 0.37 7.72
CA VAL A 46 -1.85 0.22 8.57
C VAL A 46 -1.64 -0.91 9.57
N ASP A 47 -1.69 -0.59 10.86
CA ASP A 47 -1.71 -1.61 11.90
C ASP A 47 -3.16 -1.92 12.30
N LEU A 48 -3.63 -3.11 11.88
CA LEU A 48 -4.94 -3.64 12.23
C LEU A 48 -4.87 -4.59 13.43
N ARG A 49 -3.68 -4.91 13.96
CA ARG A 49 -3.53 -5.78 15.15
C ARG A 49 -4.12 -5.14 16.41
N VAL A 50 -4.25 -3.81 16.41
CA VAL A 50 -4.93 -3.05 17.48
C VAL A 50 -6.44 -3.30 17.53
N SER A 51 -7.03 -3.84 16.46
CA SER A 51 -8.46 -4.16 16.42
C SER A 51 -8.75 -5.47 17.16
N THR A 52 -9.71 -5.42 18.09
CA THR A 52 -10.12 -6.57 18.91
C THR A 52 -11.01 -7.57 18.16
N THR A 53 -11.63 -7.15 17.04
CA THR A 53 -12.47 -8.03 16.22
C THR A 53 -12.26 -7.76 14.73
N SER A 54 -12.56 -8.75 13.90
CA SER A 54 -12.40 -8.62 12.44
C SER A 54 -13.36 -7.62 11.82
N LEU A 55 -14.51 -7.37 12.45
CA LEU A 55 -15.41 -6.29 12.06
C LEU A 55 -14.75 -4.91 12.28
N HIS A 56 -14.07 -4.72 13.41
CA HIS A 56 -13.34 -3.47 13.68
C HIS A 56 -12.17 -3.30 12.73
N ALA A 57 -11.38 -4.36 12.46
CA ALA A 57 -10.28 -4.32 11.51
C ALA A 57 -10.75 -3.89 10.10
N ARG A 58 -11.85 -4.47 9.62
CA ARG A 58 -12.46 -4.10 8.32
C ARG A 58 -12.94 -2.66 8.28
N ARG A 59 -13.59 -2.19 9.36
CA ARG A 59 -14.07 -0.79 9.46
C ARG A 59 -12.89 0.18 9.49
N GLN A 60 -11.85 -0.14 10.25
CA GLN A 60 -10.63 0.65 10.35
C GLN A 60 -9.93 0.75 9.00
N LEU A 61 -9.70 -0.38 8.32
CA LEU A 61 -9.08 -0.40 6.99
C LEU A 61 -9.87 0.46 5.99
N LYS A 62 -11.19 0.31 5.95
CA LYS A 62 -12.05 1.13 5.07
C LYS A 62 -11.97 2.62 5.39
N ALA A 63 -11.97 3.00 6.66
CA ALA A 63 -11.87 4.40 7.07
C ALA A 63 -10.52 5.01 6.68
N VAL A 64 -9.43 4.30 6.99
CA VAL A 64 -8.06 4.74 6.68
C VAL A 64 -7.87 4.90 5.18
N LEU A 65 -8.37 3.98 4.34
CA LEU A 65 -8.26 4.12 2.89
C LEU A 65 -9.06 5.29 2.33
N LYS A 66 -10.25 5.56 2.88
CA LYS A 66 -11.04 6.72 2.48
C LYS A 66 -10.27 8.01 2.74
N ASP A 67 -9.67 8.14 3.92
CA ASP A 67 -8.90 9.33 4.29
C ASP A 67 -7.61 9.43 3.46
N ALA A 68 -6.96 8.30 3.19
CA ALA A 68 -5.76 8.26 2.37
C ALA A 68 -6.00 8.64 0.91
N VAL A 69 -7.15 8.28 0.32
CA VAL A 69 -7.54 8.75 -1.02
C VAL A 69 -7.72 10.27 -1.05
N VAL A 70 -8.37 10.84 -0.04
CA VAL A 70 -8.53 12.30 0.07
C VAL A 70 -7.17 12.99 0.20
N GLU A 71 -6.27 12.41 1.00
CA GLU A 71 -4.92 12.92 1.20
C GLU A 71 -4.07 12.78 -0.08
N ALA A 72 -4.20 11.67 -0.82
CA ALA A 72 -3.47 11.40 -2.06
C ALA A 72 -3.69 12.49 -3.12
N ARG A 73 -4.89 13.09 -3.17
CA ARG A 73 -5.21 14.19 -4.09
C ARG A 73 -4.29 15.40 -3.95
N ARG A 74 -3.66 15.59 -2.79
CA ARG A 74 -2.76 16.72 -2.53
C ARG A 74 -1.42 16.60 -3.26
N TYR A 75 -1.01 15.38 -3.61
CA TYR A 75 0.30 15.09 -4.20
C TYR A 75 0.27 14.98 -5.74
N GLY A 76 -0.90 15.23 -6.34
CA GLY A 76 -1.07 15.21 -7.80
C GLY A 76 -0.89 13.82 -8.39
N GLN A 77 -0.06 13.71 -9.43
CA GLN A 77 0.18 12.48 -10.18
C GLN A 77 1.15 11.55 -9.47
N PHE A 78 0.75 10.29 -9.29
CA PHE A 78 1.59 9.18 -8.81
C PHE A 78 1.25 7.90 -9.56
N ALA A 79 2.21 6.99 -9.66
CA ALA A 79 2.05 5.74 -10.42
C ALA A 79 1.54 4.59 -9.55
N HIS A 80 1.81 4.64 -8.24
CA HIS A 80 1.58 3.52 -7.32
C HIS A 80 0.94 4.01 -6.02
N PHE A 81 -0.12 3.34 -5.60
CA PHE A 81 -0.79 3.50 -4.31
C PHE A 81 -0.76 2.15 -3.58
N ILE A 82 0.17 1.99 -2.65
CA ILE A 82 0.43 0.73 -1.98
C ILE A 82 0.00 0.85 -0.52
N VAL A 83 -0.82 -0.07 -0.06
CA VAL A 83 -1.28 -0.13 1.32
C VAL A 83 -0.68 -1.38 1.93
N VAL A 84 0.22 -1.21 2.88
CA VAL A 84 0.86 -2.30 3.60
C VAL A 84 0.19 -2.42 4.96
N TYR A 85 -0.44 -3.55 5.24
CA TYR A 85 -1.14 -3.73 6.50
C TYR A 85 -0.74 -5.00 7.23
N ALA A 86 -0.72 -4.94 8.55
CA ALA A 86 -0.57 -6.10 9.42
C ALA A 86 -1.86 -6.30 10.21
N ALA A 87 -2.41 -7.50 10.18
CA ALA A 87 -3.57 -7.90 10.96
C ALA A 87 -3.14 -8.84 12.10
N GLY A 88 -4.01 -9.04 13.09
CA GLY A 88 -3.80 -10.05 14.12
C GLY A 88 -3.87 -11.47 13.55
N LYS A 89 -3.73 -12.50 14.40
CA LYS A 89 -4.06 -13.91 14.07
C LYS A 89 -5.58 -14.12 13.88
N MET A 90 -6.23 -13.23 13.16
CA MET A 90 -7.60 -13.39 12.75
C MET A 90 -7.56 -14.04 11.37
N ASP A 91 -7.85 -15.34 11.33
CA ASP A 91 -7.93 -16.12 10.10
C ASP A 91 -9.23 -15.75 9.37
N ASP A 92 -9.30 -14.54 8.83
CA ASP A 92 -10.52 -13.99 8.24
C ASP A 92 -10.37 -13.83 6.73
N ALA A 93 -10.75 -14.87 5.98
CA ALA A 93 -10.93 -14.81 4.53
C ALA A 93 -11.82 -13.63 4.09
N ARG A 94 -12.66 -13.09 4.99
CA ARG A 94 -13.46 -11.88 4.72
C ARG A 94 -12.62 -10.61 4.75
N LEU A 95 -11.50 -10.56 5.48
CA LEU A 95 -10.57 -9.44 5.40
C LEU A 95 -9.88 -9.40 4.04
N ASP A 96 -9.49 -10.56 3.50
CA ASP A 96 -8.93 -10.67 2.14
C ASP A 96 -9.92 -10.19 1.09
N SER A 97 -11.16 -10.70 1.14
CA SER A 97 -12.23 -10.27 0.23
C SER A 97 -12.52 -8.76 0.35
N VAL A 98 -12.47 -8.22 1.57
CA VAL A 98 -12.62 -6.79 1.79
C VAL A 98 -11.44 -6.00 1.24
N ALA A 99 -10.21 -6.48 1.40
CA ALA A 99 -9.03 -5.85 0.82
C ALA A 99 -9.14 -5.82 -0.72
N ALA A 100 -9.46 -6.94 -1.36
CA ALA A 100 -9.66 -6.99 -2.82
C ALA A 100 -10.75 -6.01 -3.28
N GLY A 101 -11.91 -6.01 -2.61
CA GLY A 101 -12.99 -5.08 -2.93
C GLY A 101 -12.63 -3.61 -2.65
N LEU A 102 -11.73 -3.33 -1.71
CA LEU A 102 -11.23 -1.98 -1.44
C LEU A 102 -10.18 -1.54 -2.47
N ALA A 103 -9.33 -2.44 -2.96
CA ALA A 103 -8.35 -2.15 -4.01
C ALA A 103 -9.06 -1.62 -5.27
N VAL A 104 -10.06 -2.36 -5.76
CA VAL A 104 -10.89 -1.98 -6.92
C VAL A 104 -11.56 -0.62 -6.70
N ARG A 105 -12.11 -0.39 -5.51
CA ARG A 105 -12.81 0.86 -5.19
C ARG A 105 -11.87 2.06 -5.10
N VAL A 106 -10.69 1.87 -4.52
CA VAL A 106 -9.67 2.92 -4.44
C VAL A 106 -9.16 3.23 -5.84
N HIS A 107 -8.86 2.22 -6.65
CA HIS A 107 -8.44 2.41 -8.05
C HIS A 107 -9.46 3.23 -8.83
N ALA A 108 -10.73 2.82 -8.82
CA ALA A 108 -11.80 3.55 -9.50
C ALA A 108 -12.03 4.97 -8.95
N SER A 109 -11.76 5.21 -7.66
CA SER A 109 -11.84 6.56 -7.06
C SER A 109 -10.71 7.44 -7.55
N LEU A 110 -9.49 6.93 -7.57
CA LEU A 110 -8.30 7.65 -8.03
C LEU A 110 -8.38 7.98 -9.52
N GLU A 111 -8.80 7.01 -10.34
CA GLU A 111 -8.99 7.22 -11.79
C GLU A 111 -10.02 8.31 -12.06
N ARG A 112 -11.16 8.30 -11.35
CA ARG A 112 -12.22 9.31 -11.50
C ARG A 112 -11.78 10.71 -11.08
N GLU A 113 -10.96 10.80 -10.04
CA GLU A 113 -10.63 12.08 -9.40
C GLU A 113 -9.37 12.72 -9.94
N LEU A 114 -8.40 11.92 -10.37
CA LEU A 114 -7.11 12.36 -10.89
C LEU A 114 -6.99 12.21 -12.40
N GLY A 115 -7.90 11.49 -13.05
CA GLY A 115 -7.87 11.24 -14.50
C GLY A 115 -6.73 10.32 -14.96
N GLU A 116 -6.10 9.60 -14.02
CA GLU A 116 -4.95 8.73 -14.29
C GLU A 116 -5.11 7.36 -13.63
N SER A 117 -4.64 6.32 -14.31
CA SER A 117 -4.56 4.97 -13.77
C SER A 117 -3.29 4.81 -12.92
N ALA A 118 -3.46 4.56 -11.63
CA ALA A 118 -2.37 4.24 -10.70
C ALA A 118 -2.55 2.81 -10.21
N ASP A 119 -1.46 2.04 -10.10
CA ASP A 119 -1.54 0.69 -9.52
C ASP A 119 -1.96 0.79 -8.04
N VAL A 120 -3.01 0.09 -7.65
CA VAL A 120 -3.49 0.01 -6.28
C VAL A 120 -3.21 -1.39 -5.73
N VAL A 121 -2.32 -1.47 -4.74
CA VAL A 121 -1.92 -2.75 -4.14
C VAL A 121 -2.21 -2.72 -2.65
N LEU A 122 -3.05 -3.62 -2.18
CA LEU A 122 -3.21 -3.90 -0.74
C LEU A 122 -2.39 -5.14 -0.39
N LEU A 123 -1.37 -5.00 0.46
CA LEU A 123 -0.46 -6.06 0.83
C LEU A 123 -0.57 -6.40 2.32
N ASP A 124 -1.04 -7.61 2.61
CA ASP A 124 -1.02 -8.19 3.95
C ASP A 124 0.38 -8.68 4.31
N VAL A 125 1.03 -8.03 5.27
CA VAL A 125 2.36 -8.39 5.78
C VAL A 125 2.33 -9.06 7.15
N THR A 126 1.17 -9.56 7.58
CA THR A 126 1.00 -10.23 8.88
C THR A 126 2.00 -11.37 9.10
N ALA A 127 2.25 -12.17 8.06
CA ALA A 127 3.17 -13.30 8.09
C ALA A 127 4.60 -12.95 7.64
N CYS A 128 4.93 -11.66 7.47
CA CYS A 128 6.24 -11.24 6.98
C CYS A 128 7.30 -11.42 8.07
N THR A 129 8.26 -12.31 7.81
CA THR A 129 9.43 -12.55 8.66
C THR A 129 10.73 -11.97 8.07
N ALA A 130 10.68 -11.41 6.86
CA ALA A 130 11.84 -10.88 6.12
C ALA A 130 11.65 -9.42 5.68
N PRO A 131 11.79 -8.43 6.59
CA PRO A 131 11.61 -6.99 6.30
C PRO A 131 12.46 -6.47 5.13
N GLU A 132 13.71 -6.93 5.03
CA GLU A 132 14.61 -6.56 3.93
C GLU A 132 14.13 -7.07 2.57
N GLN A 133 13.47 -8.22 2.55
CA GLN A 133 12.88 -8.75 1.32
C GLN A 133 11.65 -7.95 0.94
N LEU A 134 10.78 -7.60 1.91
CA LEU A 134 9.63 -6.72 1.67
C LEU A 134 10.08 -5.38 1.09
N THR A 135 11.11 -4.76 1.67
CA THR A 135 11.72 -3.52 1.20
C THR A 135 12.15 -3.63 -0.27
N ARG A 136 12.87 -4.70 -0.62
CA ARG A 136 13.27 -4.98 -2.01
C ARG A 136 12.07 -5.17 -2.94
N ARG A 137 10.99 -5.84 -2.50
CA ARG A 137 9.78 -6.03 -3.32
C ARG A 137 9.05 -4.72 -3.58
N LEU A 138 8.90 -3.88 -2.56
CA LEU A 138 8.29 -2.56 -2.68
C LEU A 138 9.11 -1.66 -3.61
N ALA A 139 10.41 -1.54 -3.37
CA ALA A 139 11.31 -0.73 -4.20
C ALA A 139 11.30 -1.17 -5.68
N ALA A 140 11.39 -2.48 -5.93
CA ALA A 140 11.34 -3.02 -7.28
C ALA A 140 10.01 -2.76 -7.99
N HIS A 141 8.89 -2.82 -7.27
CA HIS A 141 7.57 -2.54 -7.85
C HIS A 141 7.39 -1.05 -8.18
N ILE A 142 7.79 -0.16 -7.26
CA ILE A 142 7.69 1.30 -7.42
C ILE A 142 8.47 1.82 -8.65
N GLN A 143 9.60 1.17 -8.96
CA GLN A 143 10.42 1.50 -10.13
C GLN A 143 9.76 1.10 -11.46
N ARG A 144 8.78 0.18 -11.46
CA ARG A 144 8.08 -0.24 -12.68
C ARG A 144 7.09 0.83 -13.14
N PRO A 145 6.75 0.89 -14.45
CA PRO A 145 5.58 1.63 -14.93
C PRO A 145 4.30 1.16 -14.24
N ALA A 146 3.32 2.06 -14.11
CA ALA A 146 1.97 1.70 -13.67
C ALA A 146 1.28 0.77 -14.68
N GLY A 147 0.22 0.09 -14.25
CA GLY A 147 -0.58 -0.84 -15.05
C GLY A 147 -0.16 -2.30 -14.89
N ALA A 148 0.77 -2.61 -13.97
CA ALA A 148 1.27 -3.97 -13.76
C ALA A 148 0.55 -4.71 -12.61
N ALA A 149 -0.21 -3.98 -11.79
CA ALA A 149 -0.92 -4.53 -10.63
C ALA A 149 -2.20 -3.74 -10.33
N SER A 150 -2.92 -3.33 -11.38
CA SER A 150 -3.96 -2.27 -11.40
C SER A 150 -4.73 -2.09 -10.09
N ASP A 151 -5.30 -3.15 -9.55
CA ASP A 151 -6.17 -3.12 -8.37
C ASP A 151 -6.20 -4.47 -7.65
N THR A 152 -5.08 -4.84 -7.03
CA THR A 152 -4.89 -6.16 -6.42
C THR A 152 -4.82 -6.12 -4.88
N ALA A 153 -5.21 -7.22 -4.25
CA ALA A 153 -4.92 -7.49 -2.85
C ALA A 153 -4.10 -8.78 -2.74
N LEU A 154 -2.93 -8.68 -2.13
CA LEU A 154 -1.94 -9.74 -2.03
C LEU A 154 -1.58 -10.02 -0.57
N LYS A 155 -1.08 -11.21 -0.30
CA LYS A 155 -0.45 -11.58 0.96
C LYS A 155 1.04 -11.67 0.81
N TRP A 156 1.75 -11.56 1.94
CA TRP A 156 3.20 -11.73 1.99
C TRP A 156 3.66 -13.01 1.29
N ARG A 157 2.99 -14.13 1.54
CA ARG A 157 3.31 -15.43 0.92
C ARG A 157 3.27 -15.40 -0.62
N ASP A 158 2.44 -14.54 -1.21
CA ASP A 158 2.28 -14.45 -2.66
C ASP A 158 3.48 -13.71 -3.29
N VAL A 159 4.08 -12.77 -2.55
CA VAL A 159 5.20 -11.91 -2.99
C VAL A 159 6.54 -12.25 -2.33
N GLU A 160 6.58 -13.24 -1.45
CA GLU A 160 7.79 -13.70 -0.80
C GLU A 160 8.79 -14.16 -1.86
N HIS A 161 8.36 -15.06 -2.73
CA HIS A 161 9.17 -15.58 -3.83
C HIS A 161 8.94 -14.86 -5.17
N ASN A 162 7.82 -14.15 -5.33
CA ASN A 162 7.46 -13.48 -6.59
C ASN A 162 7.58 -11.95 -6.50
N SER A 163 7.67 -11.28 -7.65
CA SER A 163 7.47 -9.82 -7.67
C SER A 163 5.99 -9.47 -7.45
N ILE A 164 5.69 -8.28 -6.94
CA ILE A 164 4.31 -7.80 -6.75
C ILE A 164 3.51 -7.87 -8.05
N ALA A 165 4.09 -7.40 -9.16
CA ALA A 165 3.44 -7.46 -10.48
C ALA A 165 3.16 -8.90 -10.96
N ALA A 166 4.10 -9.82 -10.71
CA ALA A 166 3.91 -11.23 -11.08
C ALA A 166 2.80 -11.89 -10.24
N ALA A 167 2.78 -11.61 -8.93
CA ALA A 167 1.73 -12.10 -8.04
C ALA A 167 0.35 -11.55 -8.43
N ALA A 168 0.27 -10.25 -8.75
CA ALA A 168 -0.97 -9.60 -9.18
C ALA A 168 -1.57 -10.19 -10.46
N THR A 169 -0.72 -10.72 -11.36
CA THR A 169 -1.17 -11.35 -12.61
C THR A 169 -1.65 -12.78 -12.39
N SER A 170 -1.18 -13.45 -11.33
CA SER A 170 -1.49 -14.87 -11.07
C SER A 170 -2.92 -15.10 -10.56
N ASP A 171 -3.56 -14.08 -9.97
CA ASP A 171 -4.95 -14.17 -9.48
C ASP A 171 -6.01 -14.13 -10.61
N TYR A 172 -5.58 -13.99 -11.87
CA TYR A 172 -6.42 -13.99 -13.07
C TYR A 172 -6.43 -15.34 -13.83
N CYS A 173 -6.01 -16.44 -13.21
CA CYS A 173 -6.07 -17.79 -13.79
C CYS A 173 -6.81 -18.76 -12.86
#